data_AF-A0AAJ0GHC0-F1
#
_entry.id   AF-A0AAJ0GHC0-F1
#
_cell.length_a   1.000
_cell.length_b   1.000
_cell.length_c   1.000
_cell.angle_alpha   90.00
_cell.angle_beta   90.00
_cell.angle_gamma   90.00
#
_symmetry.space_group_name_H-M   'P 1'
#
loop_
_entity.id
_entity.type
_entity.pdbx_description
1 polymer ?
#
loop_
_entity_poly.entity_id
_entity_poly.type
_entity_poly.pdbx_seq_one_letter_code
_entity_poly.pdbx_strand_id
1 'polypeptide(L)'
;MHAQALRTPTLGLTVLSLCLSIAIIGTAGRSLHVYYSEHSTNLWLLPVWPDHFDLRELQMLVGCAAAIVACNAVLGVSLVVAALPANGLVLITALLSTIVSIIALAFTTVLNYHAPKRDTLRTWTCRWSAVPRNLYSLGPPEEFHSLCNKTRFAYFSLIPLFILQLLLLGLGTWALFARRPQRSGHRELEKAGGGDGQYPLTNVPTGRQNPSFDTKSESSPQSYQGARVFAGKS
;
A
#
# COMPACT_ATOMS: atom_id res chain seq x y z
N MET A 1 -11.27 20.12 4.52
CA MET A 1 -11.73 18.74 4.82
C MET A 1 -11.12 17.66 3.92
N HIS A 2 -10.84 17.89 2.63
CA HIS A 2 -10.39 16.84 1.69
C HIS A 2 -9.19 15.96 2.15
N ALA A 3 -8.20 16.51 2.87
CA ALA A 3 -7.00 15.76 3.26
C ALA A 3 -7.24 14.57 4.21
N GLN A 4 -8.33 14.55 4.98
CA GLN A 4 -8.69 13.40 5.81
C GLN A 4 -9.42 12.31 5.02
N ALA A 5 -10.19 12.69 3.99
CA ALA A 5 -10.99 11.76 3.20
C ALA A 5 -10.16 10.72 2.43
N LEU A 6 -8.89 11.01 2.10
CA LEU A 6 -7.98 10.05 1.47
C LEU A 6 -7.34 9.07 2.48
N ARG A 7 -7.21 9.43 3.75
CA ARG A 7 -6.47 8.60 4.72
C ARG A 7 -7.17 7.27 4.98
N THR A 8 -8.49 7.29 5.16
CA THR A 8 -9.31 6.10 5.40
C THR A 8 -9.24 5.07 4.26
N PRO A 9 -9.46 5.42 2.97
CA PRO A 9 -9.32 4.45 1.88
C PRO A 9 -7.87 3.98 1.69
N THR A 10 -6.84 4.84 1.87
CA THR A 10 -5.44 4.38 1.82
C THR A 10 -5.13 3.37 2.93
N LEU A 11 -5.61 3.59 4.15
CA LEU A 11 -5.47 2.63 5.25
C LEU A 11 -6.20 1.31 4.96
N GLY A 12 -7.42 1.35 4.41
CA GLY A 12 -8.14 0.14 4.00
C GLY A 12 -7.38 -0.68 2.95
N LEU A 13 -6.88 -0.01 1.90
CA LEU A 13 -6.12 -0.66 0.82
C LEU A 13 -4.77 -1.22 1.29
N THR A 14 -4.05 -0.53 2.18
CA THR A 14 -2.78 -1.04 2.74
C THR A 14 -2.99 -2.26 3.63
N VAL A 15 -4.02 -2.26 4.48
CA VAL A 15 -4.36 -3.43 5.31
C VAL A 15 -4.76 -4.63 4.45
N LEU A 16 -5.60 -4.44 3.43
CA LEU A 16 -5.95 -5.51 2.49
C LEU A 16 -4.73 -6.05 1.74
N SER A 17 -3.83 -5.16 1.30
CA SER A 17 -2.58 -5.52 0.61
C SER A 17 -1.61 -6.28 1.52
N LEU A 18 -1.51 -5.91 2.80
CA LEU A 18 -0.75 -6.64 3.83
C LEU A 18 -1.30 -8.05 4.05
N CYS A 19 -2.61 -8.18 4.31
CA CYS A 19 -3.26 -9.47 4.52
C CYS A 19 -3.05 -10.42 3.32
N LEU A 20 -3.21 -9.91 2.10
CA LEU A 20 -3.02 -10.69 0.88
C LEU A 20 -1.55 -11.12 0.70
N SER A 21 -0.61 -10.22 0.96
CA SER A 21 0.84 -10.52 0.86
C SER A 21 1.28 -11.55 1.90
N ILE A 22 0.76 -11.48 3.13
CA ILE A 22 1.02 -12.49 4.18
C ILE A 22 0.44 -13.85 3.79
N ALA A 23 -0.76 -13.89 3.19
CA ALA A 23 -1.37 -15.12 2.70
C ALA A 23 -0.54 -15.77 1.56
N ILE A 24 0.05 -14.96 0.66
CA ILE A 24 1.00 -15.44 -0.37
C ILE A 24 2.25 -16.05 0.29
N ILE A 25 2.86 -15.34 1.24
CA ILE A 25 4.05 -15.84 1.95
C ILE A 25 3.76 -17.15 2.70
N GLY A 26 2.62 -17.24 3.39
CA GLY A 26 2.23 -18.45 4.12
C GLY A 26 1.95 -19.66 3.21
N THR A 27 1.24 -19.45 2.11
CA THR A 27 0.93 -20.54 1.15
C THR A 27 2.14 -21.00 0.36
N ALA A 28 2.97 -20.07 -0.12
CA ALA A 28 4.23 -20.39 -0.81
C ALA A 28 5.26 -21.00 0.16
N GLY A 29 5.42 -20.44 1.36
CA GLY A 29 6.35 -20.92 2.38
C GLY A 29 6.04 -22.34 2.86
N ARG A 30 4.76 -22.67 3.12
CA ARG A 30 4.35 -24.04 3.45
C ARG A 30 4.60 -25.02 2.29
N SER A 31 4.40 -24.58 1.05
CA SER A 31 4.68 -25.41 -0.14
C SER A 31 6.18 -25.68 -0.29
N LEU A 32 7.02 -24.67 -0.01
CA LEU A 32 8.48 -24.79 -0.04
C LEU A 32 9.03 -25.67 1.09
N HIS A 33 8.43 -25.60 2.29
CA HIS A 33 8.78 -26.50 3.41
C HIS A 33 8.52 -27.97 3.08
N VAL A 34 7.35 -28.28 2.50
CA VAL A 34 7.02 -29.66 2.07
C VAL A 34 7.98 -30.13 0.99
N TYR A 35 8.35 -29.26 0.04
CA TYR A 35 9.39 -29.59 -0.94
C TYR A 35 10.73 -29.98 -0.28
N TYR A 36 11.26 -29.16 0.63
CA TYR A 36 12.57 -29.44 1.26
C TYR A 36 12.55 -30.68 2.19
N SER A 37 11.45 -30.93 2.90
CA SER A 37 11.32 -32.12 3.75
C SER A 37 11.23 -33.41 2.93
N GLU A 38 10.41 -33.45 1.88
CA GLU A 38 10.27 -34.66 1.07
C GLU A 38 11.45 -34.92 0.12
N HIS A 39 12.05 -33.85 -0.44
CA HIS A 39 13.16 -33.97 -1.40
C HIS A 39 14.45 -34.55 -0.77
N SER A 40 14.70 -34.29 0.52
CA SER A 40 15.89 -34.78 1.23
C SER A 40 15.71 -36.15 1.87
N THR A 41 14.49 -36.50 2.30
CA THR A 41 14.24 -37.73 3.09
C THR A 41 13.95 -38.95 2.20
N ASN A 42 13.49 -38.76 0.96
CA ASN A 42 12.98 -39.82 0.08
C ASN A 42 13.77 -39.97 -1.23
N LEU A 43 15.07 -40.26 -1.14
CA LEU A 43 15.99 -40.54 -2.26
C LEU A 43 15.58 -41.72 -3.19
N TRP A 44 14.54 -42.49 -2.84
CA TRP A 44 14.17 -43.74 -3.53
C TRP A 44 12.68 -43.87 -3.90
N LEU A 45 11.83 -42.87 -3.65
CA LEU A 45 10.38 -42.98 -3.88
C LEU A 45 9.92 -42.46 -5.25
N LEU A 46 10.40 -43.12 -6.31
CA LEU A 46 10.13 -42.84 -7.74
C LEU A 46 10.60 -41.45 -8.24
N PRO A 47 10.75 -41.26 -9.58
CA PRO A 47 11.04 -39.95 -10.18
C PRO A 47 9.80 -39.02 -10.18
N VAL A 48 9.13 -38.89 -9.03
CA VAL A 48 7.95 -38.03 -8.83
C VAL A 48 8.34 -36.56 -8.61
N TRP A 49 9.63 -36.26 -8.44
CA TRP A 49 10.19 -34.91 -8.47
C TRP A 49 11.41 -34.90 -9.43
N PRO A 50 11.35 -34.25 -10.61
CA PRO A 50 12.52 -34.07 -11.47
C PRO A 50 13.62 -33.25 -10.80
N ASP A 51 14.89 -33.61 -11.07
CA ASP A 51 16.11 -32.96 -10.55
C ASP A 51 16.27 -31.46 -10.88
N HIS A 52 15.42 -30.91 -11.74
CA HIS A 52 15.56 -29.56 -12.31
C HIS A 52 14.30 -28.72 -12.13
N PHE A 53 13.81 -28.59 -10.89
CA PHE A 53 12.78 -27.61 -10.56
C PHE A 53 13.30 -26.18 -10.53
N ASP A 54 12.66 -25.29 -11.30
CA ASP A 54 12.85 -23.85 -11.16
C ASP A 54 12.10 -23.31 -9.93
N LEU A 55 12.65 -23.57 -8.72
CA LEU A 55 12.17 -22.96 -7.46
C LEU A 55 12.28 -21.43 -7.45
N ARG A 56 12.99 -20.84 -8.43
CA ARG A 56 13.19 -19.40 -8.60
C ARG A 56 11.87 -18.63 -8.71
N GLU A 57 10.81 -19.22 -9.30
CA GLU A 57 9.47 -18.62 -9.31
C GLU A 57 8.96 -18.36 -7.88
N LEU A 58 8.99 -19.39 -7.03
CA LEU A 58 8.52 -19.30 -5.64
C LEU A 58 9.41 -18.40 -4.78
N GLN A 59 10.73 -18.48 -4.94
CA GLN A 59 11.68 -17.64 -4.19
C GLN A 59 11.50 -16.15 -4.52
N MET A 60 11.35 -15.80 -5.80
CA MET A 60 11.08 -14.41 -6.19
C MET A 60 9.68 -13.96 -5.74
N LEU A 61 8.66 -14.83 -5.82
CA LEU A 61 7.32 -14.54 -5.32
C LEU A 61 7.32 -14.18 -3.82
N VAL A 62 7.97 -15.01 -2.99
CA VAL A 62 8.10 -14.76 -1.55
C VAL A 62 8.91 -13.50 -1.27
N GLY A 63 10.03 -13.29 -1.97
CA GLY A 63 10.85 -12.08 -1.81
C GLY A 63 10.10 -10.78 -2.18
N CYS A 64 9.37 -10.79 -3.29
CA CYS A 64 8.56 -9.65 -3.72
C CYS A 64 7.39 -9.38 -2.77
N ALA A 65 6.69 -10.43 -2.31
CA ALA A 65 5.63 -10.29 -1.31
C ALA A 65 6.16 -9.74 0.02
N ALA A 66 7.34 -10.17 0.47
CA ALA A 66 7.98 -9.65 1.68
C ALA A 66 8.39 -8.18 1.54
N ALA A 67 8.94 -7.77 0.38
CA ALA A 67 9.25 -6.38 0.09
C ALA A 67 7.98 -5.49 0.06
N ILE A 68 6.86 -6.00 -0.49
CA ILE A 68 5.56 -5.32 -0.47
C ILE A 68 5.02 -5.20 0.97
N VAL A 69 5.15 -6.24 1.80
CA VAL A 69 4.81 -6.16 3.25
C VAL A 69 5.61 -5.05 3.94
N ALA A 70 6.93 -4.98 3.72
CA ALA A 70 7.76 -3.95 4.30
C ALA A 70 7.35 -2.53 3.87
N CYS A 71 7.10 -2.33 2.56
CA CYS A 71 6.66 -1.03 2.04
C CYS A 71 5.27 -0.62 2.59
N ASN A 72 4.31 -1.55 2.62
CA ASN A 72 2.99 -1.31 3.19
C ASN A 72 3.03 -1.05 4.70
N ALA A 73 3.93 -1.69 5.45
CA ALA A 73 4.09 -1.47 6.89
C ALA A 73 4.63 -0.06 7.17
N VAL A 74 5.68 0.38 6.44
CA VAL A 74 6.19 1.75 6.49
C VAL A 74 5.09 2.76 6.14
N LEU A 75 4.31 2.46 5.10
CA LEU A 75 3.17 3.29 4.69
C LEU A 75 2.10 3.38 5.79
N GLY A 76 1.71 2.26 6.39
CA GLY A 76 0.76 2.21 7.51
C GLY A 76 1.21 3.05 8.71
N VAL A 77 2.47 2.90 9.14
CA VAL A 77 3.06 3.72 10.21
C VAL A 77 3.03 5.21 9.85
N SER A 78 3.37 5.58 8.61
CA SER A 78 3.36 6.98 8.16
C SER A 78 1.97 7.63 8.09
N LEU A 79 0.91 6.82 7.98
CA LEU A 79 -0.49 7.28 7.98
C LEU A 79 -1.04 7.48 9.40
N VAL A 80 -0.53 6.72 10.37
CA VAL A 80 -0.86 6.85 11.80
C VAL A 80 -0.08 8.02 12.44
N VAL A 81 1.22 8.14 12.13
CA VAL A 81 2.08 9.18 12.72
C VAL A 81 1.92 10.51 11.98
N ALA A 82 1.08 11.39 12.54
CA ALA A 82 0.73 12.69 11.95
C ALA A 82 1.91 13.66 11.73
N ALA A 83 3.09 13.40 12.32
CA ALA A 83 4.29 14.22 12.20
C ALA A 83 5.09 14.00 10.89
N LEU A 84 4.83 12.93 10.12
CA LEU A 84 5.55 12.65 8.88
C LEU A 84 4.88 13.32 7.66
N PRO A 85 5.66 13.66 6.60
CA PRO A 85 5.12 14.16 5.33
C PRO A 85 4.48 13.02 4.51
N ALA A 86 3.35 12.49 5.01
CA ALA A 86 2.69 11.28 4.53
C ALA A 86 2.54 11.23 3.01
N ASN A 87 2.08 12.30 2.35
CA ASN A 87 1.85 12.31 0.89
C ASN A 87 3.09 11.98 0.04
N GLY A 88 4.28 12.41 0.44
CA GLY A 88 5.52 12.10 -0.29
C GLY A 88 5.94 10.65 -0.06
N LEU A 89 5.85 10.19 1.18
CA LEU A 89 6.17 8.81 1.55
C LEU A 89 5.20 7.80 0.90
N VAL A 90 3.90 8.13 0.85
CA VAL A 90 2.86 7.36 0.14
C VAL A 90 3.24 7.18 -1.32
N LEU A 91 3.65 8.23 -2.02
CA LEU A 91 4.03 8.10 -3.43
C LEU A 91 5.26 7.19 -3.61
N ILE A 92 6.32 7.41 -2.83
CA ILE A 92 7.58 6.63 -2.95
C ILE A 92 7.33 5.15 -2.63
N THR A 93 6.63 4.85 -1.54
CA THR A 93 6.31 3.47 -1.13
C THR A 93 5.35 2.79 -2.12
N ALA A 94 4.35 3.49 -2.64
CA ALA A 94 3.44 2.95 -3.66
C ALA A 94 4.15 2.72 -5.00
N LEU A 95 5.03 3.63 -5.44
CA LEU A 95 5.85 3.45 -6.65
C LEU A 95 6.75 2.22 -6.52
N LEU A 96 7.49 2.09 -5.41
CA LEU A 96 8.37 0.96 -5.17
C LEU A 96 7.59 -0.37 -5.12
N SER A 97 6.47 -0.39 -4.40
CA SER A 97 5.58 -1.57 -4.31
C SER A 97 4.99 -1.94 -5.68
N THR A 98 4.62 -0.95 -6.49
CA THR A 98 4.13 -1.16 -7.86
C THR A 98 5.21 -1.79 -8.73
N ILE A 99 6.44 -1.24 -8.74
CA ILE A 99 7.57 -1.79 -9.50
C ILE A 99 7.85 -3.25 -9.08
N VAL A 100 7.92 -3.53 -7.78
CA VAL A 100 8.12 -4.90 -7.25
C VAL A 100 6.99 -5.84 -7.69
N SER A 101 5.73 -5.39 -7.66
CA SER A 101 4.60 -6.21 -8.10
C SER A 101 4.58 -6.48 -9.61
N ILE A 102 5.04 -5.52 -10.43
CA ILE A 102 5.23 -5.71 -11.89
C ILE A 102 6.32 -6.75 -12.14
N ILE A 103 7.45 -6.68 -11.43
CA ILE A 103 8.54 -7.65 -11.54
C ILE A 103 8.05 -9.05 -11.16
N ALA A 104 7.31 -9.18 -10.05
CA ALA A 104 6.74 -10.46 -9.63
C ALA A 104 5.78 -11.05 -10.68
N LEU A 105 4.88 -10.23 -11.24
CA LEU A 105 3.92 -10.68 -12.24
C LEU A 105 4.62 -11.03 -13.57
N ALA A 106 5.57 -10.22 -14.04
CA ALA A 106 6.34 -10.47 -15.25
C ALA A 106 7.20 -11.74 -15.12
N PHE A 107 7.89 -11.93 -14.00
CA PHE A 107 8.73 -13.11 -13.80
C PHE A 107 7.92 -14.41 -13.73
N THR A 108 6.81 -14.41 -12.99
CA THR A 108 5.94 -15.59 -12.86
C THR A 108 5.21 -15.95 -14.16
N THR A 109 4.84 -14.95 -14.97
CA THR A 109 4.24 -15.18 -16.30
C THR A 109 5.27 -15.67 -17.33
N VAL A 110 6.49 -15.13 -17.34
CA VAL A 110 7.58 -15.59 -18.24
C VAL A 110 7.99 -17.03 -17.92
N LEU A 111 8.15 -17.39 -16.64
CA LEU A 111 8.45 -18.78 -16.27
C LEU A 111 7.30 -19.74 -16.63
N ASN A 112 6.05 -19.29 -16.54
CA ASN A 112 4.90 -20.07 -17.00
C ASN A 112 4.91 -20.28 -18.52
N TYR A 113 5.23 -19.24 -19.30
CA TYR A 113 5.25 -19.27 -20.77
C TYR A 113 6.33 -20.19 -21.35
N HIS A 114 7.42 -20.47 -20.61
CA HIS A 114 8.48 -21.38 -21.04
C HIS A 114 8.23 -22.87 -20.73
N ALA A 115 7.07 -23.21 -20.14
CA ALA A 115 6.57 -24.59 -20.16
C ALA A 115 6.28 -24.99 -21.63
N PRO A 116 6.78 -26.13 -22.14
CA PRO A 116 7.07 -27.34 -21.38
C PRO A 116 8.56 -27.67 -21.18
N LYS A 117 9.50 -26.75 -21.43
CA LYS A 117 10.94 -27.07 -21.36
C LYS A 117 11.49 -27.16 -19.93
N ARG A 118 10.81 -26.56 -18.96
CA ARG A 118 11.07 -26.71 -17.52
C ARG A 118 9.74 -26.71 -16.79
N ASP A 119 9.57 -27.64 -15.86
CA ASP A 119 8.35 -27.74 -15.06
C ASP A 119 8.50 -26.94 -13.75
N THR A 120 7.52 -26.09 -13.48
CA THR A 120 7.42 -25.35 -12.21
C THR A 120 6.75 -26.22 -11.16
N LEU A 121 7.02 -25.96 -9.86
CA LEU A 121 6.39 -26.73 -8.78
C LEU A 121 4.85 -26.70 -8.85
N ARG A 122 4.26 -25.60 -9.33
CA ARG A 122 2.82 -25.47 -9.62
C ARG A 122 2.38 -26.34 -10.80
N THR A 123 3.01 -26.22 -11.98
CA THR A 123 2.57 -26.98 -13.18
C THR A 123 2.70 -28.47 -12.94
N TRP A 124 3.77 -28.89 -12.27
CA TRP A 124 4.00 -30.27 -11.88
C TRP A 124 2.98 -30.80 -10.86
N THR A 125 2.85 -30.17 -9.69
CA THR A 125 1.92 -30.66 -8.65
C THR A 125 0.47 -30.68 -9.14
N CYS A 126 0.04 -29.70 -9.95
CA CYS A 126 -1.28 -29.72 -10.55
C CYS A 126 -1.45 -30.80 -11.63
N ARG A 127 -0.44 -31.04 -12.48
CA ARG A 127 -0.45 -32.15 -13.47
C ARG A 127 -0.60 -33.51 -12.79
N TRP A 128 0.13 -33.74 -11.70
CA TRP A 128 0.06 -34.99 -10.93
C TRP A 128 -1.19 -35.10 -10.05
N SER A 129 -1.78 -33.99 -9.61
CA SER A 129 -3.05 -34.01 -8.86
C SER A 129 -4.24 -34.53 -9.68
N ALA A 130 -4.14 -34.53 -11.02
CA ALA A 130 -5.15 -35.06 -11.92
C ALA A 130 -4.97 -36.56 -12.26
N VAL A 131 -3.88 -37.20 -11.83
CA VAL A 131 -3.59 -38.61 -12.13
C VAL A 131 -4.36 -39.51 -11.15
N PRO A 132 -5.25 -40.40 -11.62
CA PRO A 132 -6.00 -41.29 -10.73
C PRO A 132 -5.09 -42.28 -9.98
N ARG A 133 -5.26 -42.41 -8.66
CA ARG A 133 -4.42 -43.27 -7.80
C ARG A 133 -4.42 -44.74 -8.21
N ASN A 134 -5.51 -45.21 -8.82
CA ASN A 134 -5.65 -46.57 -9.35
C ASN A 134 -4.73 -46.89 -10.55
N LEU A 135 -4.00 -45.91 -11.11
CA LEU A 135 -3.01 -46.16 -12.18
C LEU A 135 -1.61 -46.54 -11.64
N TYR A 136 -1.30 -46.24 -10.37
CA TYR A 136 0.01 -46.51 -9.77
C TYR A 136 -0.16 -47.07 -8.36
N SER A 137 0.42 -48.25 -8.09
CA SER A 137 0.25 -48.97 -6.81
C SER A 137 0.72 -48.21 -5.55
N LEU A 138 1.40 -47.06 -5.70
CA LEU A 138 1.80 -46.16 -4.60
C LEU A 138 1.09 -44.80 -4.61
N GLY A 139 0.50 -44.40 -5.74
CA GLY A 139 -0.16 -43.10 -5.96
C GLY A 139 0.74 -41.85 -5.80
N PRO A 140 0.31 -40.67 -6.30
CA PRO A 140 0.83 -39.40 -5.79
C PRO A 140 0.35 -39.19 -4.34
N PRO A 141 1.17 -38.62 -3.43
CA PRO A 141 0.75 -38.29 -2.08
C PRO A 141 -0.49 -37.37 -2.06
N GLU A 142 -1.42 -37.57 -1.10
CA GLU A 142 -2.65 -36.75 -1.03
C GLU A 142 -2.36 -35.23 -0.93
N GLU A 143 -1.22 -34.88 -0.35
CA GLU A 143 -0.72 -33.51 -0.27
C GLU A 143 -0.54 -32.83 -1.65
N PHE A 144 -0.40 -33.56 -2.76
CA PHE A 144 -0.22 -32.96 -4.09
C PHE A 144 -1.44 -32.13 -4.54
N HIS A 145 -2.66 -32.60 -4.25
CA HIS A 145 -3.88 -31.82 -4.52
C HIS A 145 -3.94 -30.55 -3.64
N SER A 146 -3.49 -30.68 -2.39
CA SER A 146 -3.38 -29.58 -1.43
C SER A 146 -2.33 -28.54 -1.86
N LEU A 147 -1.17 -29.00 -2.36
CA LEU A 147 -0.07 -28.19 -2.89
C LEU A 147 -0.46 -27.47 -4.20
N CYS A 148 -1.14 -28.16 -5.12
CA CYS A 148 -1.69 -27.53 -6.32
C CYS A 148 -2.63 -26.36 -5.94
N ASN A 149 -3.59 -26.57 -5.03
CA ASN A 149 -4.51 -25.51 -4.62
C ASN A 149 -3.81 -24.35 -3.90
N LYS A 150 -2.84 -24.62 -3.00
CA LYS A 150 -2.04 -23.57 -2.32
C LYS A 150 -1.23 -22.72 -3.30
N THR A 151 -0.53 -23.35 -4.24
CA THR A 151 0.31 -22.64 -5.24
C THR A 151 -0.52 -21.94 -6.31
N ARG A 152 -1.65 -22.53 -6.70
CA ARG A 152 -2.65 -21.91 -7.58
C ARG A 152 -3.22 -20.64 -6.95
N PHE A 153 -3.61 -20.67 -5.67
CA PHE A 153 -4.05 -19.49 -4.93
C PHE A 153 -2.97 -18.40 -4.94
N ALA A 154 -1.74 -18.74 -4.51
CA ALA A 154 -0.63 -17.78 -4.45
C ALA A 154 -0.36 -17.06 -5.79
N TYR A 155 -0.42 -17.80 -6.91
CA TYR A 155 -0.28 -17.21 -8.24
C TYR A 155 -1.47 -16.30 -8.60
N PHE A 156 -2.71 -16.76 -8.45
CA PHE A 156 -3.88 -15.94 -8.80
C PHE A 156 -4.02 -14.70 -7.91
N SER A 157 -3.55 -14.74 -6.66
CA SER A 157 -3.51 -13.56 -5.77
C SER A 157 -2.55 -12.45 -6.21
N LEU A 158 -1.63 -12.69 -7.15
CA LEU A 158 -0.79 -11.62 -7.73
C LEU A 158 -1.62 -10.59 -8.49
N ILE A 159 -2.72 -10.99 -9.13
CA ILE A 159 -3.58 -10.09 -9.92
C ILE A 159 -4.27 -9.04 -9.01
N PRO A 160 -5.04 -9.42 -7.97
CA PRO A 160 -5.60 -8.44 -7.04
C PRO A 160 -4.52 -7.70 -6.24
N LEU A 161 -3.36 -8.32 -5.94
CA LEU A 161 -2.25 -7.62 -5.29
C LEU A 161 -1.72 -6.47 -6.17
N PHE A 162 -1.51 -6.71 -7.47
CA PHE A 162 -1.09 -5.68 -8.43
C PHE A 162 -2.15 -4.56 -8.54
N ILE A 163 -3.43 -4.91 -8.63
CA ILE A 163 -4.53 -3.92 -8.66
C ILE A 163 -4.54 -3.06 -7.38
N LEU A 164 -4.32 -3.66 -6.20
CA LEU A 164 -4.20 -2.91 -4.94
C LEU A 164 -3.03 -1.91 -4.96
N GLN A 165 -1.88 -2.26 -5.55
CA GLN A 165 -0.76 -1.33 -5.69
C GLN A 165 -1.06 -0.18 -6.66
N LEU A 166 -1.71 -0.47 -7.80
CA LEU A 166 -2.16 0.57 -8.73
C LEU A 166 -3.16 1.55 -8.06
N LEU A 167 -4.07 1.05 -7.23
CA LEU A 167 -5.01 1.89 -6.46
C LEU A 167 -4.27 2.78 -5.44
N LEU A 168 -3.30 2.22 -4.71
CA LEU A 168 -2.48 3.00 -3.77
C LEU A 168 -1.65 4.08 -4.49
N LEU A 169 -1.08 3.75 -5.65
CA LEU A 169 -0.36 4.71 -6.50
C LEU A 169 -1.30 5.79 -7.08
N GLY A 170 -2.51 5.41 -7.48
CA GLY A 170 -3.56 6.33 -7.93
C GLY A 170 -3.96 7.33 -6.84
N LEU A 171 -4.13 6.87 -5.60
CA LEU A 171 -4.39 7.77 -4.46
C LEU A 171 -3.19 8.69 -4.17
N GLY A 172 -1.96 8.14 -4.18
CA GLY A 172 -0.74 8.92 -3.96
C GLY A 172 -0.52 10.02 -5.01
N THR A 173 -0.73 9.70 -6.29
CA THR A 173 -0.62 10.67 -7.39
C THR A 173 -1.74 11.72 -7.33
N TRP A 174 -3.00 11.31 -7.13
CA TRP A 174 -4.11 12.25 -6.98
C TRP A 174 -3.90 13.23 -5.82
N ALA A 175 -3.36 12.74 -4.69
CA ALA A 175 -3.03 13.54 -3.52
C ALA A 175 -1.90 14.57 -3.74
N LEU A 176 -1.12 14.45 -4.83
CA LEU A 176 -0.14 15.45 -5.27
C LEU A 176 -0.70 16.40 -6.32
N PHE A 177 -1.49 15.90 -7.29
CA PHE A 177 -2.15 16.76 -8.28
C PHE A 177 -3.15 17.72 -7.62
N ALA A 178 -3.98 17.23 -6.70
CA ALA A 178 -4.92 18.06 -5.91
C ALA A 178 -4.22 19.07 -4.96
N ARG A 179 -2.89 18.95 -4.77
CA ARG A 179 -2.09 19.89 -3.98
C ARG A 179 -1.38 20.95 -4.82
N ARG A 180 -1.42 20.90 -6.16
CA ARG A 180 -0.82 21.95 -7.00
C ARG A 180 -1.61 23.26 -6.77
N PRO A 181 -1.02 24.28 -6.11
CA PRO A 181 -1.71 25.55 -5.95
C PRO A 181 -1.83 26.21 -7.32
N GLN A 182 -2.86 27.03 -7.51
CA GLN A 182 -3.01 27.93 -8.66
C GLN A 182 -1.98 29.07 -8.58
N ARG A 183 -0.69 28.73 -8.64
CA ARG A 183 0.45 29.62 -8.42
C ARG A 183 0.80 30.44 -9.68
N SER A 184 -0.23 30.89 -10.38
CA SER A 184 -0.14 31.65 -11.65
C SER A 184 -0.80 33.03 -11.59
N GLY A 185 -1.39 33.44 -10.45
CA GLY A 185 -2.06 34.75 -10.33
C GLY A 185 -1.32 35.81 -9.50
N HIS A 186 -0.36 35.43 -8.65
CA HIS A 186 0.24 36.35 -7.67
C HIS A 186 1.61 36.93 -8.08
N ARG A 187 2.03 36.78 -9.35
CA ARG A 187 3.32 37.28 -9.85
C ARG A 187 3.22 38.46 -10.82
N GLU A 188 2.00 38.89 -11.18
CA GLU A 188 1.78 40.07 -12.03
C GLU A 188 1.55 41.36 -11.21
N LEU A 189 0.89 41.28 -10.05
CA LEU A 189 0.61 42.47 -9.22
C LEU A 189 1.88 43.16 -8.66
N GLU A 190 2.97 42.42 -8.43
CA GLU A 190 4.24 43.00 -7.97
C GLU A 190 4.99 43.73 -9.10
N LYS A 191 4.65 43.46 -10.37
CA LYS A 191 5.27 44.10 -11.54
C LYS A 191 4.60 45.40 -11.98
N ALA A 192 3.44 45.74 -11.41
CA ALA A 192 2.70 46.97 -11.70
C ALA A 192 3.11 48.16 -10.81
N GLY A 193 3.88 47.94 -9.74
CA GLY A 193 4.28 48.99 -8.78
C GLY A 193 5.71 49.54 -8.94
N GLY A 194 6.50 49.01 -9.88
CA GLY A 194 7.90 49.40 -10.07
C GLY A 194 8.09 50.41 -11.21
N GLY A 195 7.80 51.69 -10.96
CA GLY A 195 7.77 52.73 -12.01
C GLY A 195 8.06 54.16 -11.53
N ASP A 196 9.32 54.40 -11.16
CA ASP A 196 10.03 55.70 -11.12
C ASP A 196 9.64 56.78 -10.06
N GLY A 197 10.64 57.52 -9.54
CA GLY A 197 10.40 58.59 -8.54
C GLY A 197 11.48 58.84 -7.45
N GLN A 198 12.73 59.14 -7.83
CA GLN A 198 13.83 59.65 -6.96
C GLN A 198 13.39 60.95 -6.22
N TYR A 199 13.84 61.41 -5.02
CA TYR A 199 15.06 61.31 -4.17
C TYR A 199 14.67 61.45 -2.65
N PRO A 200 15.56 61.82 -1.69
CA PRO A 200 16.69 61.10 -1.08
C PRO A 200 16.53 60.83 0.46
N LEU A 201 17.56 60.23 1.08
CA LEU A 201 17.64 59.84 2.50
C LEU A 201 17.61 61.01 3.52
N THR A 202 16.96 60.83 4.67
CA THR A 202 17.30 61.52 5.93
C THR A 202 17.01 60.65 7.17
N ASN A 203 18.09 60.28 7.84
CA ASN A 203 18.36 59.89 9.24
C ASN A 203 17.26 59.48 10.24
N VAL A 204 17.65 58.53 11.10
CA VAL A 204 16.89 57.82 12.16
C VAL A 204 16.96 58.57 13.53
N PRO A 205 16.46 58.05 14.69
CA PRO A 205 15.18 58.45 15.29
C PRO A 205 15.24 59.12 16.68
N THR A 206 14.19 59.84 17.03
CA THR A 206 13.69 60.08 18.40
C THR A 206 12.18 60.28 18.30
N GLY A 207 11.29 59.74 19.14
CA GLY A 207 11.45 59.23 20.50
C GLY A 207 10.49 60.02 21.42
N ARG A 208 9.57 59.30 22.09
CA ARG A 208 8.67 59.77 23.18
C ARG A 208 7.41 60.59 22.80
N GLN A 209 6.24 59.94 22.88
CA GLN A 209 5.05 60.48 23.54
C GLN A 209 4.01 59.38 23.83
N ASN A 210 3.73 59.15 25.12
CA ASN A 210 2.50 58.52 25.62
C ASN A 210 1.48 59.66 25.91
N PRO A 211 0.28 59.36 26.42
CA PRO A 211 -0.77 58.49 25.87
C PRO A 211 -2.07 59.32 25.66
N SER A 212 -3.12 58.74 25.08
CA SER A 212 -4.48 59.22 25.37
C SER A 212 -5.46 58.05 25.47
N PHE A 213 -6.18 58.03 26.59
CA PHE A 213 -7.51 57.43 26.64
C PHE A 213 -8.39 58.11 25.60
N ASP A 214 -9.32 57.36 25.00
CA ASP A 214 -10.69 57.84 25.05
C ASP A 214 -11.70 56.68 25.13
N THR A 215 -12.84 56.99 25.73
CA THR A 215 -13.76 56.00 26.28
C THR A 215 -15.05 55.99 25.46
N LYS A 216 -15.53 54.80 25.05
CA LYS A 216 -16.98 54.64 24.85
C LYS A 216 -17.48 53.24 25.16
N SER A 217 -18.14 53.14 26.31
CA SER A 217 -19.05 52.04 26.64
C SER A 217 -20.25 52.05 25.70
N GLU A 218 -20.75 50.87 25.37
CA GLU A 218 -22.19 50.60 25.55
C GLU A 218 -22.39 49.12 25.88
N SER A 219 -23.34 48.82 26.76
CA SER A 219 -23.42 47.50 27.40
C SER A 219 -24.84 47.10 27.73
N SER A 220 -25.13 45.81 27.46
CA SER A 220 -26.07 44.99 28.24
C SER A 220 -27.58 45.21 27.94
N PRO A 221 -28.52 44.44 28.54
CA PRO A 221 -28.94 43.19 27.91
C PRO A 221 -30.47 43.02 27.86
N GLN A 222 -30.97 41.94 27.26
CA GLN A 222 -32.32 41.45 27.57
C GLN A 222 -32.36 39.94 27.87
N SER A 223 -32.69 39.66 29.13
CA SER A 223 -33.16 38.36 29.61
C SER A 223 -34.68 38.32 29.51
N TYR A 224 -35.25 37.18 29.13
CA TYR A 224 -36.61 36.83 29.52
C TYR A 224 -36.65 35.42 30.12
N GLN A 225 -37.27 35.34 31.30
CA GLN A 225 -37.67 34.12 32.01
C GLN A 225 -38.86 33.45 31.27
N GLY A 226 -39.26 32.20 31.50
CA GLY A 226 -38.76 31.16 32.41
C GLY A 226 -39.89 30.16 32.77
N ALA A 227 -39.57 29.18 33.64
CA ALA A 227 -40.52 28.26 34.32
C ALA A 227 -41.30 27.22 33.48
N ARG A 228 -41.85 26.11 34.04
CA ARG A 228 -41.36 25.10 35.03
C ARG A 228 -42.45 23.99 35.19
N VAL A 229 -42.06 22.72 35.39
CA VAL A 229 -42.91 21.60 35.94
C VAL A 229 -44.02 21.13 34.96
N PHE A 230 -44.43 19.85 34.78
CA PHE A 230 -44.65 18.64 35.62
C PHE A 230 -44.00 17.37 34.99
N ALA A 231 -43.49 16.38 35.73
CA ALA A 231 -44.17 15.17 36.27
C ALA A 231 -45.16 14.49 35.30
N GLY A 232 -45.19 13.16 35.07
CA GLY A 232 -44.37 12.02 35.55
C GLY A 232 -45.14 10.69 35.44
N LYS A 233 -44.46 9.55 35.71
CA LYS A 233 -45.03 8.21 36.01
C LYS A 233 -45.48 7.29 34.84
N SER A 234 -45.35 5.98 35.11
CA SER A 234 -45.74 4.77 34.34
C SER A 234 -45.01 4.50 33.04
#